data_AF-A0A3M2DQ49-F1
#
_entry.id   AF-A0A3M2DQ49-F1
#
_cell.length_a   1.000
_cell.length_b   1.000
_cell.length_c   1.000
_cell.angle_alpha   90.00
_cell.angle_beta   90.00
_cell.angle_gamma   90.00
#
_symmetry.space_group_name_H-M   'P 1'
#
loop_
_entity.id
_entity.type
_entity.pdbx_description
1 polymer ?
#
loop_
_entity_poly.entity_id
_entity_poly.type
_entity_poly.pdbx_seq_one_letter_code
_entity_poly.pdbx_strand_id
1 'polypeptide(L)'
;MRRRARGCRMIALVAVLSAGMGLVFGLLGGGGSILAVPILRYVGGADAKQAIAASLLVVGATSALCAVQHARAGFVRWRVGAVFGGVAMVGAYLGGLLAAYVPGSVLLLLFAAMMVAAAIAMLRRRDEAPGDERAPRPRSLWKAAVEGLVVGAVTGLVGAGGGFLVVPALVLFGGLDMRAAVGTSSLVIAMKALAGFAGHATHVPVDYALAGWVIAFALVGSVVGTRLVRRIDPARLRRAFGWFVLIMAAVIAYREATPAMVDAVFVDRWPFWAGGAAIGGFVLLFLSVTGRALGVSTGYADACAAPFDPDARRSWRLPFLLGIVVGGAVASVAAGGWTPTAAMGMFDALVTASVPVKALVFTAGGVLLGFGARLAGGCTSGHGIVGMALRARASIAATAVFMVAGFAVTNLMLRVLGG
;
A
#
# COMPACT_ATOMS: atom_id res chain seq x y z
N MET A 1 10.51 -11.67 -41.83
CA MET A 1 9.08 -11.50 -41.49
C MET A 1 8.75 -11.60 -39.99
N ARG A 2 9.24 -12.60 -39.23
CA ARG A 2 8.93 -12.75 -37.78
C ARG A 2 9.35 -11.58 -36.87
N ARG A 3 10.47 -10.87 -37.14
CA ARG A 3 10.88 -9.67 -36.37
C ARG A 3 9.97 -8.46 -36.62
N ARG A 4 9.53 -8.21 -37.86
CA ARG A 4 8.57 -7.14 -38.21
C ARG A 4 7.19 -7.39 -37.60
N ALA A 5 6.72 -8.63 -37.61
CA ALA A 5 5.44 -9.02 -37.00
C ALA A 5 5.45 -8.88 -35.46
N ARG A 6 6.59 -9.18 -34.80
CA ARG A 6 6.76 -8.90 -33.36
C ARG A 6 6.78 -7.40 -33.06
N GLY A 7 7.44 -6.60 -33.90
CA GLY A 7 7.44 -5.15 -33.79
C GLY A 7 6.04 -4.52 -33.88
N CYS A 8 5.23 -4.92 -34.87
CA CYS A 8 3.85 -4.41 -34.99
C CYS A 8 2.96 -4.82 -33.81
N ARG A 9 3.08 -6.06 -33.30
CA ARG A 9 2.32 -6.52 -32.12
C ARG A 9 2.71 -5.77 -30.86
N MET A 10 4.00 -5.51 -30.67
CA MET A 10 4.52 -4.72 -29.54
C MET A 10 4.02 -3.28 -29.58
N ILE A 11 4.10 -2.62 -30.74
CA ILE A 11 3.62 -1.24 -30.91
C ILE A 11 2.11 -1.14 -30.67
N ALA A 12 1.31 -2.08 -31.19
CA ALA A 12 -0.12 -2.12 -30.96
C ALA A 12 -0.47 -2.30 -29.47
N LEU A 13 0.25 -3.17 -28.76
CA LEU A 13 0.06 -3.38 -27.33
C LEU A 13 0.45 -2.13 -26.52
N VAL A 14 1.59 -1.52 -26.83
CA VAL A 14 2.04 -0.26 -26.22
C VAL A 14 1.01 0.84 -26.47
N ALA A 15 0.45 0.94 -27.67
CA ALA A 15 -0.56 1.93 -28.00
C ALA A 15 -1.82 1.80 -27.14
N VAL A 16 -2.38 0.60 -27.05
CA VAL A 16 -3.61 0.34 -26.26
C VAL A 16 -3.37 0.60 -24.77
N LEU A 17 -2.26 0.09 -24.22
CA LEU A 17 -1.94 0.27 -22.80
C LEU A 17 -1.63 1.72 -22.47
N SER A 18 -0.93 2.43 -23.35
CA SER A 18 -0.60 3.86 -23.16
C SER A 18 -1.85 4.74 -23.28
N ALA A 19 -2.77 4.44 -24.20
CA ALA A 19 -4.06 5.11 -24.27
C ALA A 19 -4.93 4.85 -23.03
N GLY A 20 -4.96 3.61 -22.54
CA GLY A 20 -5.64 3.25 -21.29
C GLY A 20 -5.01 3.95 -20.07
N MET A 21 -3.69 3.98 -19.99
CA MET A 21 -2.95 4.75 -18.99
C MET A 21 -3.33 6.23 -19.05
N GLY A 22 -3.33 6.82 -20.25
CA GLY A 22 -3.72 8.20 -20.50
C GLY A 22 -5.14 8.48 -20.02
N LEU A 23 -6.09 7.59 -20.34
CA LEU A 23 -7.49 7.68 -19.88
C LEU A 23 -7.58 7.72 -18.36
N VAL A 24 -6.91 6.78 -17.67
CA VAL A 24 -6.84 6.73 -16.21
C VAL A 24 -6.17 7.98 -15.65
N PHE A 25 -5.14 8.50 -16.33
CA PHE A 25 -4.47 9.74 -15.96
C PHE A 25 -5.39 10.95 -16.05
N GLY A 26 -6.09 11.14 -17.18
CA GLY A 26 -7.03 12.25 -17.39
C GLY A 26 -8.23 12.19 -16.45
N LEU A 27 -8.67 11.00 -16.07
CA LEU A 27 -9.74 10.82 -15.08
C LEU A 27 -9.29 11.19 -13.66
N LEU A 28 -8.01 10.98 -13.32
CA LEU A 28 -7.56 10.97 -11.92
C LEU A 28 -6.48 12.02 -11.62
N GLY A 29 -6.08 12.85 -12.60
CA GLY A 29 -5.08 13.93 -12.49
C GLY A 29 -3.63 13.47 -12.32
N GLY A 30 -3.43 12.26 -11.78
CA GLY A 30 -2.12 11.69 -11.51
C GLY A 30 -2.09 10.18 -11.27
N GLY A 31 -3.25 9.52 -11.14
CA GLY A 31 -3.32 8.08 -10.86
C GLY A 31 -2.83 7.17 -11.99
N GLY A 32 -2.95 7.62 -13.23
CA GLY A 32 -2.42 6.89 -14.39
C GLY A 32 -0.89 6.82 -14.42
N SER A 33 -0.17 7.68 -13.66
CA SER A 33 1.30 7.67 -13.64
C SER A 33 1.88 6.35 -13.14
N ILE A 34 1.10 5.60 -12.34
CA ILE A 34 1.47 4.29 -11.80
C ILE A 34 1.69 3.26 -12.90
N LEU A 35 0.96 3.37 -14.02
CA LEU A 35 1.08 2.44 -15.15
C LEU A 35 2.28 2.75 -16.05
N ALA A 36 2.85 3.95 -15.95
CA ALA A 36 3.93 4.40 -16.82
C ALA A 36 5.16 3.49 -16.70
N VAL A 37 5.63 3.26 -15.47
CA VAL A 37 6.82 2.44 -15.19
C VAL A 37 6.61 0.98 -15.61
N PRO A 38 5.51 0.28 -15.21
CA PRO A 38 5.23 -1.08 -15.66
C PRO A 38 5.11 -1.22 -17.18
N ILE A 39 4.48 -0.28 -17.88
CA ILE A 39 4.34 -0.34 -19.34
C ILE A 39 5.73 -0.24 -19.99
N LEU A 40 6.57 0.71 -19.55
CA LEU A 40 7.91 0.90 -20.09
C LEU A 40 8.85 -0.27 -19.76
N ARG A 41 8.79 -0.80 -18.54
CA ARG A 41 9.61 -1.93 -18.08
C ARG A 41 9.19 -3.25 -18.71
N TYR A 42 7.93 -3.66 -18.51
CA TYR A 42 7.49 -5.01 -18.85
C TYR A 42 7.08 -5.17 -20.31
N VAL A 43 6.56 -4.12 -20.93
CA VAL A 43 6.12 -4.16 -22.35
C VAL A 43 7.18 -3.53 -23.25
N GLY A 44 7.74 -2.41 -22.82
CA GLY A 44 8.82 -1.72 -23.53
C GLY A 44 10.20 -2.38 -23.39
N GLY A 45 10.37 -3.28 -22.42
CA GLY A 45 11.63 -3.99 -22.17
C GLY A 45 12.75 -3.11 -21.60
N ALA A 46 12.43 -1.88 -21.15
CA ALA A 46 13.41 -0.98 -20.58
C ALA A 46 13.93 -1.49 -19.22
N ASP A 47 15.20 -1.21 -18.93
CA ASP A 47 15.74 -1.41 -17.59
C ASP A 47 14.97 -0.59 -16.55
N ALA A 48 14.95 -1.01 -15.28
CA ALA A 48 14.19 -0.32 -14.23
C ALA A 48 14.53 1.18 -14.14
N LYS A 49 15.82 1.54 -14.17
CA LYS A 49 16.22 2.96 -14.09
C LYS A 49 15.79 3.73 -15.35
N GLN A 50 15.90 3.12 -16.52
CA GLN A 50 15.49 3.71 -17.80
C GLN A 50 13.98 3.90 -17.88
N ALA A 51 13.20 2.90 -17.44
CA ALA A 51 11.75 2.95 -17.38
C ALA A 51 11.27 4.07 -16.45
N ILE A 52 11.94 4.24 -15.30
CA ILE A 52 11.65 5.33 -14.35
C ILE A 52 11.91 6.70 -15.00
N ALA A 53 13.08 6.90 -15.59
CA ALA A 53 13.41 8.16 -16.27
C ALA A 53 12.45 8.47 -17.43
N ALA A 54 12.19 7.49 -18.31
CA ALA A 54 11.25 7.64 -19.41
C ALA A 54 9.81 7.91 -18.92
N SER A 55 9.40 7.32 -17.80
CA SER A 55 8.07 7.53 -17.22
C SER A 55 7.87 8.96 -16.73
N LEU A 56 8.91 9.62 -16.20
CA LEU A 56 8.86 11.01 -15.78
C LEU A 56 8.59 11.94 -16.97
N LEU A 57 9.18 11.65 -18.13
CA LEU A 57 8.92 12.39 -19.36
C LEU A 57 7.47 12.18 -19.86
N VAL A 58 7.01 10.93 -19.88
CA VAL A 58 5.63 10.57 -20.26
C VAL A 58 4.60 11.27 -19.36
N VAL A 59 4.80 11.16 -18.06
CA VAL A 59 3.93 11.75 -17.04
C VAL A 59 3.99 13.27 -17.09
N GLY A 60 5.16 13.87 -17.28
CA GLY A 60 5.31 15.31 -17.44
C GLY A 60 4.49 15.86 -18.61
N ALA A 61 4.62 15.23 -19.79
CA ALA A 61 3.90 15.64 -21.00
C ALA A 61 2.37 15.49 -20.85
N THR A 62 1.92 14.33 -20.38
CA THR A 62 0.49 14.06 -20.17
C THR A 62 -0.12 14.96 -19.11
N SER A 63 0.61 15.22 -18.02
CA SER A 63 0.14 16.06 -16.93
C SER A 63 0.10 17.54 -17.32
N ALA A 64 1.05 18.01 -18.15
CA ALA A 64 1.01 19.36 -18.72
C ALA A 64 -0.26 19.58 -19.56
N LEU A 65 -0.62 18.62 -20.42
CA LEU A 65 -1.86 18.71 -21.20
C LEU A 65 -3.10 18.72 -20.30
N CYS A 66 -3.16 17.84 -19.30
CA CYS A 66 -4.26 17.82 -18.33
C CYS A 66 -4.34 19.13 -17.52
N ALA A 67 -3.21 19.70 -17.12
CA ALA A 67 -3.15 20.97 -16.40
C ALA A 67 -3.77 22.10 -17.23
N VAL A 68 -3.45 22.18 -18.52
CA VAL A 68 -4.08 23.16 -19.43
C VAL A 68 -5.59 22.92 -19.53
N GLN A 69 -6.04 21.67 -19.67
CA GLN A 69 -7.47 21.35 -19.76
C GLN A 69 -8.24 21.66 -18.47
N HIS A 70 -7.67 21.34 -17.31
CA HIS A 70 -8.25 21.65 -16.01
C HIS A 70 -8.18 23.15 -15.67
N ALA A 71 -7.15 23.85 -16.13
CA ALA A 71 -7.04 25.30 -16.01
C ALA A 71 -8.16 25.99 -16.79
N ARG A 72 -8.39 25.59 -18.05
CA ARG A 72 -9.53 26.06 -18.86
C ARG A 72 -10.89 25.74 -18.22
N ALA A 73 -10.95 24.70 -17.40
CA ALA A 73 -12.14 24.30 -16.66
C ALA A 73 -12.34 25.05 -15.33
N GLY A 74 -11.40 25.90 -14.91
CA GLY A 74 -11.47 26.62 -13.63
C GLY A 74 -11.14 25.77 -12.39
N PHE A 75 -10.58 24.56 -12.56
CA PHE A 75 -10.27 23.66 -11.44
C PHE A 75 -8.83 23.80 -10.90
N VAL A 76 -7.98 24.62 -11.51
CA VAL A 76 -6.59 24.79 -11.06
C VAL A 76 -6.48 25.95 -10.07
N ARG A 77 -5.99 25.67 -8.86
CA ARG A 77 -5.67 26.70 -7.86
C ARG A 77 -4.20 27.09 -7.98
N TRP A 78 -3.92 28.08 -8.82
CA TRP A 78 -2.57 28.51 -9.19
C TRP A 78 -1.66 28.81 -8.00
N ARG A 79 -2.14 29.55 -6.98
CA ARG A 79 -1.32 29.92 -5.83
C ARG A 79 -0.84 28.70 -5.03
N VAL A 80 -1.75 27.78 -4.73
CA VAL A 80 -1.43 26.54 -4.00
C VAL A 80 -0.55 25.63 -4.86
N GLY A 81 -0.91 25.47 -6.14
CA GLY A 81 -0.17 24.65 -7.08
C GLY A 81 1.26 25.14 -7.33
N ALA A 82 1.47 26.45 -7.48
CA ALA A 82 2.80 27.03 -7.72
C ALA A 82 3.70 26.91 -6.48
N VAL A 83 3.18 27.18 -5.28
CA VAL A 83 3.97 27.05 -4.04
C VAL A 83 4.30 25.59 -3.77
N PHE A 84 3.29 24.72 -3.72
CA PHE A 84 3.49 23.29 -3.47
C PHE A 84 4.37 22.67 -4.54
N GLY A 85 4.13 23.02 -5.80
CA GLY A 85 4.85 22.51 -6.94
C GLY A 85 6.29 22.99 -7.05
N GLY A 86 6.55 24.27 -6.78
CA GLY A 86 7.91 24.82 -6.78
C GLY A 86 8.78 24.14 -5.72
N VAL A 87 8.25 23.95 -4.51
CA VAL A 87 8.99 23.24 -3.46
C VAL A 87 9.13 21.74 -3.79
N ALA A 88 8.09 21.14 -4.40
CA ALA A 88 8.17 19.76 -4.87
C ALA A 88 9.16 19.54 -6.01
N MET A 89 9.44 20.55 -6.86
CA MET A 89 10.49 20.48 -7.88
C MET A 89 11.87 20.33 -7.25
N VAL A 90 12.17 21.13 -6.23
CA VAL A 90 13.46 21.05 -5.50
C VAL A 90 13.62 19.65 -4.90
N GLY A 91 12.59 19.16 -4.22
CA GLY A 91 12.58 17.80 -3.70
C GLY A 91 12.79 16.77 -4.81
N ALA A 92 12.03 16.85 -5.89
CA ALA A 92 12.07 15.86 -6.97
C ALA A 92 13.42 15.81 -7.69
N TYR A 93 14.07 16.96 -7.91
CA TYR A 93 15.40 17.02 -8.48
C TYR A 93 16.44 16.37 -7.55
N LEU A 94 16.45 16.72 -6.26
CA LEU A 94 17.36 16.14 -5.28
C LEU A 94 17.12 14.63 -5.11
N GLY A 95 15.87 14.19 -5.04
CA GLY A 95 15.50 12.78 -5.00
C GLY A 95 15.98 12.05 -6.25
N GLY A 96 15.83 12.66 -7.43
CA GLY A 96 16.31 12.10 -8.69
C GLY A 96 17.83 11.93 -8.74
N LEU A 97 18.59 12.87 -8.19
CA LEU A 97 20.05 12.74 -8.05
C LEU A 97 20.43 11.61 -7.07
N LEU A 98 19.73 11.52 -5.94
CA LEU A 98 19.96 10.50 -4.92
C LEU A 98 19.61 9.09 -5.42
N ALA A 99 18.70 8.97 -6.38
CA ALA A 99 18.29 7.68 -6.96
C ALA A 99 19.47 6.93 -7.62
N ALA A 100 20.52 7.64 -8.06
CA ALA A 100 21.72 7.01 -8.60
C ALA A 100 22.39 6.05 -7.59
N TYR A 101 22.37 6.40 -6.31
CA TYR A 101 23.02 5.68 -5.21
C TYR A 101 22.14 4.61 -4.56
N VAL A 102 20.86 4.52 -4.94
CA VAL A 102 19.91 3.59 -4.34
C VAL A 102 19.73 2.36 -5.25
N PRO A 103 19.83 1.13 -4.73
CA PRO A 103 19.53 -0.08 -5.50
C PRO A 103 18.09 -0.08 -6.00
N GLY A 104 17.88 -0.55 -7.24
CA GLY A 104 16.54 -0.55 -7.86
C GLY A 104 15.48 -1.34 -7.08
N SER A 105 15.87 -2.41 -6.39
CA SER A 105 14.98 -3.19 -5.51
C SER A 105 14.45 -2.37 -4.33
N VAL A 106 15.30 -1.55 -3.71
CA VAL A 106 14.90 -0.64 -2.62
C VAL A 106 13.93 0.42 -3.16
N LEU A 107 14.19 0.93 -4.37
CA LEU A 107 13.33 1.90 -5.02
C LEU A 107 11.94 1.36 -5.32
N LEU A 108 11.86 0.10 -5.77
CA LEU A 108 10.61 -0.62 -6.02
C LEU A 108 9.86 -0.95 -4.72
N LEU A 109 10.56 -1.32 -3.65
CA LEU A 109 9.96 -1.54 -2.33
C LEU A 109 9.38 -0.25 -1.76
N LEU A 110 10.12 0.86 -1.85
CA LEU A 110 9.65 2.19 -1.45
C LEU A 110 8.42 2.59 -2.28
N PHE A 111 8.43 2.33 -3.59
CA PHE A 111 7.29 2.57 -4.46
C PHE A 111 6.05 1.79 -4.02
N ALA A 112 6.19 0.49 -3.78
CA ALA A 112 5.09 -0.39 -3.37
C ALA A 112 4.51 0.02 -2.01
N ALA A 113 5.37 0.29 -1.01
CA ALA A 113 4.93 0.74 0.31
C ALA A 113 4.14 2.05 0.24
N MET A 114 4.61 2.98 -0.59
CA MET A 114 3.97 4.27 -0.83
C MET A 114 2.61 4.13 -1.53
N MET A 115 2.49 3.22 -2.50
CA MET A 115 1.23 2.91 -3.16
C MET A 115 0.20 2.36 -2.17
N VAL A 116 0.61 1.43 -1.29
CA VAL A 116 -0.27 0.89 -0.24
C VAL A 116 -0.73 2.00 0.70
N ALA A 117 0.17 2.87 1.16
CA ALA A 117 -0.17 4.01 2.01
C ALA A 117 -1.18 4.96 1.35
N ALA A 118 -0.98 5.28 0.07
CA ALA A 118 -1.89 6.14 -0.70
C ALA A 118 -3.26 5.50 -0.93
N ALA A 119 -3.29 4.21 -1.33
CA ALA A 119 -4.53 3.45 -1.51
C ALA A 119 -5.36 3.45 -0.22
N ILE A 120 -4.70 3.15 0.90
CA ILE A 120 -5.32 3.14 2.22
C ILE A 120 -5.87 4.53 2.59
N ALA A 121 -5.09 5.60 2.44
CA ALA A 121 -5.54 6.96 2.73
C ALA A 121 -6.78 7.35 1.90
N MET A 122 -6.82 6.93 0.64
CA MET A 122 -7.93 7.20 -0.26
C MET A 122 -9.18 6.37 0.02
N LEU A 123 -9.04 5.13 0.51
CA LEU A 123 -10.17 4.28 0.88
C LEU A 123 -10.76 4.67 2.25
N ARG A 124 -9.95 5.25 3.16
CA ARG A 124 -10.37 5.65 4.50
C ARG A 124 -11.24 6.91 4.56
N ARG A 125 -11.10 7.84 3.62
CA ARG A 125 -11.83 9.11 3.71
C ARG A 125 -13.34 8.81 3.62
N ARG A 126 -14.14 9.33 4.56
CA ARG A 126 -15.59 9.17 4.53
C ARG A 126 -16.12 10.01 3.36
N ASP A 127 -17.10 9.50 2.62
CA ASP A 127 -17.81 10.32 1.62
C ASP A 127 -18.48 11.46 2.40
N GLU A 128 -17.90 12.66 2.36
CA GLU A 128 -18.51 13.86 2.92
C GLU A 128 -19.83 14.08 2.17
N ALA A 129 -20.93 14.21 2.91
CA ALA A 129 -22.22 14.54 2.32
C ALA A 129 -22.08 15.88 1.57
N PRO A 130 -22.67 16.01 0.36
CA PRO A 130 -22.64 17.27 -0.37
C PRO A 130 -23.38 18.33 0.46
N GLY A 131 -22.66 19.23 1.11
CA GLY A 131 -23.24 20.30 1.92
C GLY A 131 -22.46 20.78 3.14
N ASP A 132 -21.41 20.08 3.61
CA ASP A 132 -20.57 20.61 4.70
C ASP A 132 -19.54 21.59 4.12
N GLU A 133 -20.00 22.82 3.81
CA GLU A 133 -19.17 23.98 3.49
C GLU A 133 -18.37 24.44 4.72
N ARG A 134 -17.54 23.55 5.28
CA ARG A 134 -16.46 24.00 6.15
C ARG A 134 -15.47 24.73 5.27
N ALA A 135 -15.59 26.06 5.28
CA ALA A 135 -14.66 26.98 4.65
C ALA A 135 -13.22 26.44 4.74
N PRO A 136 -12.47 26.38 3.63
CA PRO A 136 -11.09 25.92 3.65
C PRO A 136 -10.33 26.73 4.69
N ARG A 137 -9.97 26.11 5.82
CA ARG A 137 -9.20 26.80 6.85
C ARG A 137 -7.89 27.21 6.18
N PRO A 138 -7.48 28.50 6.24
CA PRO A 138 -6.18 28.92 5.73
C PRO A 138 -5.11 28.19 6.54
N ARG A 139 -4.58 27.10 6.01
CA ARG A 139 -3.46 26.38 6.61
C ARG A 139 -2.16 27.02 6.15
N SER A 140 -1.23 27.15 7.10
CA SER A 140 0.03 27.86 6.91
C SER A 140 0.77 27.35 5.67
N LEU A 141 1.11 28.26 4.77
CA LEU A 141 1.85 28.00 3.53
C LEU A 141 3.12 27.17 3.75
N TRP A 142 3.76 27.34 4.92
CA TRP A 142 4.91 26.57 5.39
C TRP A 142 4.66 25.05 5.47
N LYS A 143 3.50 24.61 5.98
CA LYS A 143 3.19 23.17 6.06
C LYS A 143 3.05 22.56 4.68
N ALA A 144 2.40 23.27 3.76
CA ALA A 144 2.29 22.86 2.35
C ALA A 144 3.66 22.83 1.65
N ALA A 145 4.59 23.73 2.02
CA ALA A 145 5.95 23.71 1.52
C ALA A 145 6.72 22.46 2.00
N VAL A 146 6.70 22.16 3.30
CA VAL A 146 7.38 20.97 3.86
C VAL A 146 6.82 19.68 3.25
N GLU A 147 5.50 19.56 3.14
CA GLU A 147 4.88 18.41 2.48
C GLU A 147 5.23 18.34 0.99
N GLY A 148 5.23 19.48 0.29
CA GLY A 148 5.67 19.57 -1.10
C GLY A 148 7.10 19.06 -1.27
N LEU A 149 8.01 19.44 -0.35
CA LEU A 149 9.40 18.99 -0.36
C LEU A 149 9.51 17.48 -0.16
N VAL A 150 8.82 16.93 0.85
CA VAL A 150 8.83 15.50 1.16
C VAL A 150 8.22 14.69 0.02
N VAL A 151 7.02 15.08 -0.45
CA VAL A 151 6.36 14.41 -1.59
C VAL A 151 7.22 14.54 -2.84
N GLY A 152 7.82 15.71 -3.08
CA GLY A 152 8.78 15.94 -4.17
C GLY A 152 9.96 14.98 -4.10
N ALA A 153 10.68 14.98 -2.98
CA ALA A 153 11.86 14.14 -2.74
C ALA A 153 11.57 12.65 -2.91
N VAL A 154 10.52 12.17 -2.25
CA VAL A 154 10.14 10.75 -2.34
C VAL A 154 9.72 10.39 -3.77
N THR A 155 8.96 11.26 -4.45
CA THR A 155 8.51 10.97 -5.82
C THR A 155 9.58 11.14 -6.88
N GLY A 156 10.58 11.99 -6.65
CA GLY A 156 11.77 12.10 -7.49
C GLY A 156 12.74 10.93 -7.29
N LEU A 157 12.90 10.48 -6.05
CA LEU A 157 13.69 9.29 -5.72
C LEU A 157 13.08 8.05 -6.39
N VAL A 158 11.80 7.79 -6.12
CA VAL A 158 11.07 6.65 -6.67
C VAL A 158 10.81 6.78 -8.18
N GLY A 159 10.74 8.02 -8.67
CA GLY A 159 10.55 8.38 -10.07
C GLY A 159 9.22 7.94 -10.71
N ALA A 160 8.21 7.59 -9.92
CA ALA A 160 6.91 7.13 -10.41
C ALA A 160 5.95 8.24 -10.90
N GLY A 161 6.45 9.45 -11.17
CA GLY A 161 5.62 10.64 -11.49
C GLY A 161 4.73 11.13 -10.32
N GLY A 162 4.53 10.30 -9.28
CA GLY A 162 4.01 10.65 -7.97
C GLY A 162 2.62 11.26 -7.93
N GLY A 163 1.81 11.09 -8.97
CA GLY A 163 0.50 11.73 -9.05
C GLY A 163 -0.51 11.17 -8.05
N PHE A 164 -0.36 9.89 -7.71
CA PHE A 164 -1.12 9.21 -6.66
C PHE A 164 -0.85 9.71 -5.25
N LEU A 165 0.28 10.41 -5.00
CA LEU A 165 0.56 11.08 -3.72
C LEU A 165 0.13 12.54 -3.70
N VAL A 166 0.24 13.23 -4.83
CA VAL A 166 -0.05 14.68 -4.90
C VAL A 166 -1.54 14.93 -4.70
N VAL A 167 -2.41 14.12 -5.32
CA VAL A 167 -3.87 14.24 -5.14
C VAL A 167 -4.29 14.12 -3.67
N PRO A 168 -3.96 13.04 -2.93
CA PRO A 168 -4.33 12.94 -1.52
C PRO A 168 -3.65 14.00 -0.66
N ALA A 169 -2.41 14.42 -0.97
CA ALA A 169 -1.76 15.48 -0.22
C ALA A 169 -2.51 16.83 -0.35
N LEU A 170 -2.88 17.21 -1.57
CA LEU A 170 -3.66 18.41 -1.86
C LEU A 170 -5.07 18.36 -1.27
N VAL A 171 -5.66 17.18 -1.21
CA VAL A 171 -6.96 16.96 -0.60
C VAL A 171 -6.90 17.05 0.94
N LEU A 172 -5.99 16.29 1.57
CA LEU A 172 -5.94 16.14 3.02
C LEU A 172 -5.31 17.35 3.71
N PHE A 173 -4.26 17.88 3.12
CA PHE A 173 -3.48 18.96 3.70
C PHE A 173 -3.76 20.31 3.04
N GLY A 174 -3.89 20.31 1.72
CA GLY A 174 -4.26 21.51 0.94
C GLY A 174 -5.74 21.91 1.09
N GLY A 175 -6.59 21.05 1.65
CA GLY A 175 -8.01 21.33 1.87
C GLY A 175 -8.81 21.56 0.60
N LEU A 176 -8.31 21.07 -0.54
CA LEU A 176 -8.95 21.22 -1.84
C LEU A 176 -10.06 20.18 -2.01
N ASP A 177 -11.16 20.61 -2.64
CA ASP A 177 -12.17 19.67 -3.13
C ASP A 177 -11.56 18.75 -4.19
N MET A 178 -12.11 17.55 -4.37
CA MET A 178 -11.49 16.52 -5.23
C MET A 178 -11.25 17.03 -6.66
N ARG A 179 -12.17 17.81 -7.22
CA ARG A 179 -12.04 18.32 -8.60
C ARG A 179 -10.91 19.35 -8.68
N ALA A 180 -10.82 20.28 -7.72
CA ALA A 180 -9.71 21.21 -7.71
C ALA A 180 -8.37 20.57 -7.33
N ALA A 181 -8.38 19.53 -6.50
CA ALA A 181 -7.18 18.76 -6.17
C ALA A 181 -6.65 17.99 -7.40
N VAL A 182 -7.53 17.35 -8.17
CA VAL A 182 -7.17 16.69 -9.44
C VAL A 182 -6.57 17.71 -10.42
N GLY A 183 -7.24 18.85 -10.63
CA GLY A 183 -6.73 19.91 -11.50
C GLY A 183 -5.38 20.47 -11.03
N THR A 184 -5.29 20.89 -9.77
CA THR A 184 -4.06 21.46 -9.19
C THR A 184 -2.93 20.43 -9.13
N SER A 185 -3.24 19.15 -8.91
CA SER A 185 -2.25 18.07 -8.92
C SER A 185 -1.59 17.92 -10.29
N SER A 186 -2.33 18.05 -11.39
CA SER A 186 -1.75 17.94 -12.73
C SER A 186 -0.71 19.03 -13.02
N LEU A 187 -0.94 20.25 -12.53
CA LEU A 187 0.07 21.32 -12.59
C LEU A 187 1.32 20.95 -11.78
N VAL A 188 1.13 20.51 -10.54
CA VAL A 188 2.24 20.11 -9.65
C VAL A 188 3.03 18.93 -10.22
N ILE A 189 2.34 17.94 -10.78
CA ILE A 189 2.95 16.74 -11.36
C ILE A 189 3.77 17.11 -12.59
N ALA A 190 3.25 17.97 -13.48
CA ALA A 190 4.01 18.44 -14.64
C ALA A 190 5.33 19.10 -14.22
N MET A 191 5.28 20.01 -13.24
CA MET A 191 6.46 20.70 -12.71
C MET A 191 7.48 19.73 -12.09
N LYS A 192 7.07 18.88 -11.15
CA LYS A 192 8.00 17.97 -10.47
C LYS A 192 8.51 16.85 -11.38
N ALA A 193 7.72 16.40 -12.36
CA ALA A 193 8.14 15.36 -13.31
C ALA A 193 9.26 15.88 -14.21
N LEU A 194 9.17 17.15 -14.63
CA LEU A 194 10.26 17.83 -15.33
C LEU A 194 11.53 17.89 -14.47
N ALA A 195 11.41 18.30 -13.20
CA ALA A 195 12.53 18.38 -12.28
C ALA A 195 13.16 17.00 -11.98
N GLY A 196 12.34 15.98 -11.72
CA GLY A 196 12.80 14.61 -11.51
C GLY A 196 13.46 14.00 -12.75
N PHE A 197 12.91 14.28 -13.94
CA PHE A 197 13.51 13.87 -15.21
C PHE A 197 14.88 14.51 -15.40
N ALA A 198 15.01 15.81 -15.12
CA ALA A 198 16.29 16.51 -15.18
C ALA A 198 17.33 15.89 -14.22
N GLY A 199 16.91 15.44 -13.03
CA GLY A 199 17.78 14.71 -12.10
C GLY A 199 18.25 13.36 -12.66
N HIS A 200 17.34 12.58 -13.26
CA HIS A 200 17.64 11.27 -13.84
C HIS A 200 18.43 11.33 -15.16
N ALA A 201 18.16 12.32 -16.00
CA ALA A 201 18.77 12.47 -17.33
C ALA A 201 20.28 12.69 -17.27
N THR A 202 20.83 13.09 -16.12
CA THR A 202 22.27 13.23 -15.91
C THR A 202 23.02 11.90 -15.88
N HIS A 203 22.35 10.79 -15.58
CA HIS A 203 23.01 9.51 -15.31
C HIS A 203 22.30 8.27 -15.90
N VAL A 204 21.13 8.43 -16.54
CA VAL A 204 20.39 7.33 -17.16
C VAL A 204 20.11 7.63 -18.63
N PRO A 205 20.53 6.78 -19.58
CA PRO A 205 20.17 6.93 -20.98
C PRO A 205 18.68 6.63 -21.19
N VAL A 206 17.98 7.47 -21.94
CA VAL A 206 16.53 7.36 -22.18
C VAL A 206 16.27 7.03 -23.64
N ASP A 207 15.46 5.99 -23.90
CA ASP A 207 14.94 5.71 -25.23
C ASP A 207 13.78 6.68 -25.55
N TYR A 208 14.12 7.78 -26.22
CA TYR A 208 13.16 8.81 -26.62
C TYR A 208 12.16 8.34 -27.67
N ALA A 209 12.49 7.31 -28.45
CA ALA A 209 11.57 6.78 -29.46
C ALA A 209 10.42 6.02 -28.80
N LEU A 210 10.74 5.12 -27.85
CA LEU A 210 9.73 4.43 -27.05
C LEU A 210 8.90 5.41 -26.21
N ALA A 211 9.56 6.36 -25.54
CA ALA A 211 8.87 7.38 -24.74
C ALA A 211 7.93 8.24 -25.60
N GLY A 212 8.36 8.61 -26.81
CA GLY A 212 7.55 9.39 -27.76
C GLY A 212 6.26 8.67 -28.17
N TRP A 213 6.34 7.36 -28.46
CA TRP A 213 5.15 6.56 -28.76
C TRP A 213 4.19 6.50 -27.57
N VAL A 214 4.71 6.23 -26.38
CA VAL A 214 3.89 6.19 -25.15
C VAL A 214 3.21 7.53 -24.90
N ILE A 215 3.95 8.65 -25.04
CA ILE A 215 3.41 10.01 -24.92
C ILE A 215 2.26 10.21 -25.90
N ALA A 216 2.46 9.93 -27.20
CA ALA A 216 1.46 10.20 -28.23
C ALA A 216 0.12 9.51 -27.92
N PHE A 217 0.14 8.22 -27.58
CA PHE A 217 -1.08 7.48 -27.26
C PHE A 217 -1.67 7.86 -25.91
N ALA A 218 -0.83 8.16 -24.91
CA ALA A 218 -1.30 8.60 -23.60
C ALA A 218 -1.95 9.98 -23.63
N LEU A 219 -1.51 10.90 -24.51
CA LEU A 219 -2.17 12.19 -24.72
C LEU A 219 -3.58 12.02 -25.31
N VAL A 220 -3.77 11.09 -26.27
CA VAL A 220 -5.09 10.80 -26.81
C VAL A 220 -6.02 10.26 -25.73
N GLY A 221 -5.53 9.30 -24.94
CA GLY A 221 -6.27 8.76 -23.80
C GLY A 221 -6.63 9.82 -22.76
N SER A 222 -5.69 10.70 -22.41
CA SER A 222 -5.90 11.70 -21.38
C SER A 222 -6.94 12.74 -21.75
N VAL A 223 -6.99 13.15 -23.02
CA VAL A 223 -8.04 14.04 -23.53
C VAL A 223 -9.43 13.43 -23.33
N VAL A 224 -9.60 12.13 -23.61
CA VAL A 224 -10.87 11.41 -23.39
C VAL A 224 -11.18 11.32 -21.89
N GLY A 225 -10.17 10.99 -21.08
CA GLY A 225 -10.31 10.87 -19.62
C GLY A 225 -10.75 12.17 -18.96
N THR A 226 -10.11 13.29 -19.28
CA THR A 226 -10.44 14.61 -18.72
C THR A 226 -11.85 15.06 -19.08
N ARG A 227 -12.39 14.65 -20.24
CA ARG A 227 -13.79 14.92 -20.60
C ARG A 227 -14.76 14.07 -19.80
N LEU A 228 -14.43 12.81 -19.56
CA LEU A 228 -15.29 11.85 -18.88
C LEU A 228 -15.36 12.08 -17.36
N VAL A 229 -14.30 12.64 -16.74
CA VAL A 229 -14.25 12.90 -15.29
C VAL A 229 -15.41 13.76 -14.79
N ARG A 230 -15.93 14.66 -15.63
CA ARG A 230 -17.06 15.55 -15.28
C ARG A 230 -18.36 14.80 -15.05
N ARG A 231 -18.49 13.59 -15.59
CA ARG A 231 -19.71 12.76 -15.51
C ARG A 231 -19.68 11.74 -14.38
N ILE A 232 -18.53 11.57 -13.70
CA ILE A 232 -18.35 10.57 -12.66
C ILE A 232 -18.43 11.23 -11.29
N ASP A 233 -19.16 10.59 -10.38
CA ASP A 233 -19.25 11.00 -9.00
C ASP A 233 -17.86 10.97 -8.31
N PRO A 234 -17.44 12.04 -7.61
CA PRO A 234 -16.12 12.13 -6.98
C PRO A 234 -15.81 11.03 -5.96
N ALA A 235 -16.83 10.53 -5.24
CA ALA A 235 -16.66 9.45 -4.25
C ALA A 235 -16.38 8.11 -4.95
N ARG A 236 -17.14 7.81 -6.01
CA ARG A 236 -16.90 6.60 -6.83
C ARG A 236 -15.51 6.64 -7.47
N LEU A 237 -15.11 7.78 -8.00
CA LEU A 237 -13.80 7.97 -8.63
C LEU A 237 -12.66 7.73 -7.64
N ARG A 238 -12.76 8.28 -6.42
CA ARG A 238 -11.78 8.09 -5.34
C ARG A 238 -11.66 6.63 -4.92
N ARG A 239 -12.80 5.94 -4.70
CA ARG A 239 -12.82 4.52 -4.32
C ARG A 239 -12.26 3.62 -5.42
N ALA A 240 -12.66 3.86 -6.67
CA ALA A 240 -12.12 3.14 -7.83
C ALA A 240 -10.60 3.31 -7.94
N PHE A 241 -10.10 4.53 -7.72
CA PHE A 241 -8.66 4.78 -7.72
C PHE A 241 -7.94 4.08 -6.57
N GLY A 242 -8.43 4.16 -5.34
CA GLY A 242 -7.82 3.47 -4.20
C GLY A 242 -7.68 1.96 -4.42
N TRP A 243 -8.71 1.30 -4.95
CA TRP A 243 -8.65 -0.12 -5.33
C TRP A 243 -7.67 -0.39 -6.47
N PHE A 244 -7.67 0.46 -7.49
CA PHE A 244 -6.73 0.35 -8.61
C PHE A 244 -5.27 0.43 -8.16
N VAL A 245 -4.92 1.40 -7.29
CA VAL A 245 -3.58 1.53 -6.71
C VAL A 245 -3.21 0.27 -5.93
N LEU A 246 -4.12 -0.25 -5.12
CA LEU A 246 -3.87 -1.45 -4.31
C LEU A 246 -3.59 -2.69 -5.17
N ILE A 247 -4.38 -2.89 -6.23
CA ILE A 247 -4.18 -3.99 -7.19
C ILE A 247 -2.82 -3.85 -7.87
N MET A 248 -2.47 -2.65 -8.35
CA MET A 248 -1.18 -2.42 -9.00
C MET A 248 0.00 -2.62 -8.05
N ALA A 249 -0.13 -2.24 -6.78
CA ALA A 249 0.90 -2.50 -5.77
C ALA A 249 1.15 -3.99 -5.61
N ALA A 250 0.08 -4.80 -5.52
CA ALA A 250 0.18 -6.25 -5.42
C ALA A 250 0.80 -6.88 -6.69
N VAL A 251 0.43 -6.40 -7.88
CA VAL A 251 1.00 -6.89 -9.15
C VAL A 251 2.50 -6.61 -9.23
N ILE A 252 2.94 -5.41 -8.88
CA ILE A 252 4.35 -5.03 -8.91
C ILE A 252 5.13 -5.84 -7.87
N ALA A 253 4.61 -5.95 -6.65
CA ALA A 253 5.21 -6.77 -5.60
C ALA A 253 5.38 -8.23 -6.04
N TYR A 254 4.36 -8.82 -6.69
CA TYR A 254 4.44 -10.18 -7.22
C TYR A 254 5.47 -10.33 -8.35
N ARG A 255 5.54 -9.36 -9.27
CA ARG A 255 6.45 -9.43 -10.43
C ARG A 255 7.91 -9.22 -10.07
N GLU A 256 8.19 -8.38 -9.08
CA GLU A 256 9.55 -8.04 -8.63
C GLU A 256 9.99 -8.88 -7.41
N ALA A 257 9.14 -9.80 -6.93
CA ALA A 257 9.51 -10.75 -5.89
C ALA A 257 10.59 -11.70 -6.41
N THR A 258 11.84 -11.47 -6.00
CA THR A 258 12.93 -12.41 -6.24
C THR A 258 12.84 -13.59 -5.25
N PRO A 259 13.31 -14.79 -5.61
CA PRO A 259 13.37 -15.92 -4.68
C PRO A 259 14.07 -15.56 -3.37
N ALA A 260 15.21 -14.85 -3.44
CA ALA A 260 15.92 -14.37 -2.26
C ALA A 260 15.09 -13.42 -1.38
N MET A 261 14.24 -12.57 -1.96
CA MET A 261 13.32 -11.72 -1.19
C MET A 261 12.17 -12.53 -0.59
N VAL A 262 11.66 -13.53 -1.31
CA VAL A 262 10.63 -14.44 -0.80
C VAL A 262 11.18 -15.24 0.36
N ASP A 263 12.40 -15.77 0.24
CA ASP A 263 13.08 -16.51 1.30
C ASP A 263 13.32 -15.62 2.51
N ALA A 264 13.89 -14.42 2.33
CA ALA A 264 14.13 -13.48 3.41
C ALA A 264 12.85 -13.05 4.16
N VAL A 265 11.70 -13.01 3.47
CA VAL A 265 10.43 -12.56 4.05
C VAL A 265 9.63 -13.71 4.65
N PHE A 266 9.57 -14.86 4.00
CA PHE A 266 8.64 -15.95 4.32
C PHE A 266 9.32 -17.22 4.87
N VAL A 267 10.60 -17.44 4.57
CA VAL A 267 11.33 -18.66 4.94
C VAL A 267 12.30 -18.40 6.09
N ASP A 268 13.08 -17.34 5.99
CA ASP A 268 14.12 -17.00 6.94
C ASP A 268 13.53 -16.56 8.29
N ARG A 269 14.21 -16.93 9.37
CA ARG A 269 13.79 -16.53 10.71
C ARG A 269 14.13 -15.06 10.94
N TRP A 270 13.10 -14.25 11.08
CA TRP A 270 13.29 -12.83 11.37
C TRP A 270 13.95 -12.63 12.74
N PRO A 271 14.91 -11.70 12.86
CA PRO A 271 15.37 -11.23 14.16
C PRO A 271 14.19 -10.73 14.98
N PHE A 272 14.20 -10.97 16.31
CA PHE A 272 13.08 -10.64 17.19
C PHE A 272 12.67 -9.16 17.12
N TRP A 273 13.63 -8.25 16.94
CA TRP A 273 13.38 -6.82 16.82
C TRP A 273 12.70 -6.45 15.50
N ALA A 274 13.04 -7.14 14.40
CA ALA A 274 12.44 -6.93 13.09
C ALA A 274 10.99 -7.45 13.10
N GLY A 275 10.76 -8.64 13.67
CA GLY A 275 9.42 -9.18 13.89
C GLY A 275 8.58 -8.26 14.78
N GLY A 276 9.14 -7.78 15.89
CA GLY A 276 8.48 -6.82 16.78
C GLY A 276 8.10 -5.51 16.08
N ALA A 277 9.02 -4.93 15.29
CA ALA A 277 8.77 -3.72 14.51
C ALA A 277 7.68 -3.93 13.45
N ALA A 278 7.66 -5.08 12.77
CA ALA A 278 6.63 -5.42 11.79
C ALA A 278 5.24 -5.56 12.44
N ILE A 279 5.14 -6.26 13.58
CA ILE A 279 3.89 -6.38 14.34
C ILE A 279 3.42 -5.00 14.82
N GLY A 280 4.32 -4.18 15.38
CA GLY A 280 3.99 -2.82 15.81
C GLY A 280 3.51 -1.94 14.66
N GLY A 281 4.20 -1.97 13.52
CA GLY A 281 3.81 -1.27 12.30
C GLY A 281 2.45 -1.72 11.79
N PHE A 282 2.19 -3.03 11.77
CA PHE A 282 0.89 -3.59 11.41
C PHE A 282 -0.22 -3.11 12.35
N VAL A 283 0.01 -3.09 13.67
CA VAL A 283 -0.99 -2.63 14.65
C VAL A 283 -1.27 -1.14 14.50
N LEU A 284 -0.25 -0.31 14.30
CA LEU A 284 -0.43 1.13 14.03
C LEU A 284 -1.17 1.36 12.72
N LEU A 285 -0.83 0.59 11.68
CA LEU A 285 -1.56 0.62 10.42
C LEU A 285 -3.01 0.21 10.63
N PHE A 286 -3.26 -0.91 11.29
CA PHE A 286 -4.58 -1.44 11.58
C PHE A 286 -5.44 -0.46 12.38
N LEU A 287 -4.88 0.10 13.46
CA LEU A 287 -5.54 1.11 14.29
C LEU A 287 -5.86 2.36 13.49
N SER A 288 -4.92 2.83 12.66
CA SER A 288 -5.19 3.98 11.81
C SER A 288 -6.21 3.68 10.70
N VAL A 289 -6.30 2.43 10.19
CA VAL A 289 -7.29 2.01 9.17
C VAL A 289 -8.67 1.95 9.78
N THR A 290 -8.79 1.24 10.88
CA THR A 290 -10.09 0.82 11.40
C THR A 290 -10.60 1.75 12.49
N GLY A 291 -9.72 2.56 13.08
CA GLY A 291 -9.99 3.31 14.31
C GLY A 291 -10.18 2.40 15.53
N ARG A 292 -9.85 1.10 15.43
CA ARG A 292 -10.16 0.09 16.43
C ARG A 292 -8.88 -0.56 16.96
N ALA A 293 -8.91 -0.88 18.25
CA ALA A 293 -7.88 -1.70 18.88
C ALA A 293 -7.90 -3.13 18.30
N LEU A 294 -6.71 -3.70 18.11
CA LEU A 294 -6.55 -5.07 17.64
C LEU A 294 -6.91 -6.07 18.75
N GLY A 295 -7.70 -7.08 18.41
CA GLY A 295 -8.08 -8.15 19.32
C GLY A 295 -8.63 -9.35 18.57
N VAL A 296 -8.05 -10.53 18.83
CA VAL A 296 -8.38 -11.76 18.09
C VAL A 296 -9.48 -12.59 18.78
N SER A 297 -9.44 -12.72 20.11
CA SER A 297 -10.30 -13.67 20.86
C SER A 297 -11.80 -13.42 20.68
N THR A 298 -12.21 -12.16 20.71
CA THR A 298 -13.61 -11.76 20.46
C THR A 298 -14.05 -12.03 19.03
N GLY A 299 -13.11 -12.10 18.07
CA GLY A 299 -13.42 -12.48 16.70
C GLY A 299 -13.88 -13.93 16.59
N TYR A 300 -13.30 -14.85 17.37
CA TYR A 300 -13.72 -16.25 17.36
C TYR A 300 -15.13 -16.41 17.93
N ALA A 301 -15.48 -15.62 18.96
CA ALA A 301 -16.85 -15.58 19.47
C ALA A 301 -17.83 -15.05 18.41
N ASP A 302 -17.50 -13.97 17.72
CA ASP A 302 -18.30 -13.43 16.62
C ASP A 302 -18.47 -14.47 15.48
N ALA A 303 -17.43 -15.26 15.18
CA ALA A 303 -17.48 -16.31 14.17
C ALA A 303 -18.43 -17.45 14.55
N CYS A 304 -18.40 -17.90 15.81
CA CYS A 304 -19.34 -18.89 16.31
C CYS A 304 -20.78 -18.38 16.37
N ALA A 305 -20.97 -17.08 16.63
CA ALA A 305 -22.30 -16.45 16.70
C ALA A 305 -22.88 -16.08 15.33
N ALA A 306 -22.06 -15.89 14.30
CA ALA A 306 -22.48 -15.44 12.96
C ALA A 306 -23.61 -16.26 12.27
N PRO A 307 -23.77 -17.58 12.50
CA PRO A 307 -24.92 -18.34 12.00
C PRO A 307 -26.24 -17.91 12.63
N PHE A 308 -26.22 -17.42 13.87
CA PHE A 308 -27.38 -17.16 14.72
C PHE A 308 -27.64 -15.66 14.97
N ASP A 309 -26.61 -14.83 14.84
CA ASP A 309 -26.64 -13.39 15.12
C ASP A 309 -26.23 -12.56 13.89
N PRO A 310 -27.15 -11.77 13.31
CA PRO A 310 -26.87 -10.88 12.18
C PRO A 310 -25.79 -9.82 12.46
N ASP A 311 -25.67 -9.35 13.71
CA ASP A 311 -24.71 -8.32 14.09
C ASP A 311 -23.30 -8.92 14.17
N ALA A 312 -23.18 -10.13 14.73
CA ALA A 312 -21.94 -10.89 14.71
C ALA A 312 -21.46 -11.15 13.27
N ARG A 313 -22.38 -11.46 12.33
CA ARG A 313 -22.05 -11.67 10.91
C ARG A 313 -21.51 -10.41 10.21
N ARG A 314 -21.86 -9.23 10.70
CA ARG A 314 -21.36 -7.93 10.19
C ARG A 314 -20.11 -7.44 10.93
N SER A 315 -19.60 -8.22 11.89
CA SER A 315 -18.42 -7.85 12.66
C SER A 315 -17.20 -7.71 11.75
N TRP A 316 -16.46 -6.62 11.94
CA TRP A 316 -15.18 -6.38 11.27
C TRP A 316 -14.12 -7.42 11.64
N ARG A 317 -14.32 -8.16 12.74
CA ARG A 317 -13.38 -9.18 13.21
C ARG A 317 -13.40 -10.43 12.34
N LEU A 318 -14.50 -10.72 11.66
CA LEU A 318 -14.61 -11.86 10.75
C LEU A 318 -13.67 -11.76 9.54
N PRO A 319 -13.66 -10.67 8.74
CA PRO A 319 -12.69 -10.53 7.67
C PRO A 319 -11.25 -10.44 8.19
N PHE A 320 -11.03 -9.93 9.41
CA PHE A 320 -9.71 -9.95 10.04
C PHE A 320 -9.23 -11.38 10.36
N LEU A 321 -10.09 -12.23 10.96
CA LEU A 321 -9.78 -13.64 11.20
C LEU A 321 -9.53 -14.41 9.91
N LEU A 322 -10.37 -14.18 8.89
CA LEU A 322 -10.15 -14.75 7.55
C LEU A 322 -8.78 -14.32 7.00
N GLY A 323 -8.41 -13.06 7.20
CA GLY A 323 -7.10 -12.53 6.80
C GLY A 323 -5.93 -13.22 7.49
N ILE A 324 -6.05 -13.61 8.77
CA ILE A 324 -5.00 -14.39 9.47
C ILE A 324 -4.82 -15.75 8.81
N VAL A 325 -5.93 -16.46 8.52
CA VAL A 325 -5.89 -17.78 7.88
C VAL A 325 -5.33 -17.69 6.45
N VAL A 326 -5.85 -16.75 5.65
CA VAL A 326 -5.38 -16.52 4.28
C VAL A 326 -3.91 -16.09 4.26
N GLY A 327 -3.50 -15.20 5.16
CA GLY A 327 -2.11 -14.76 5.29
C GLY A 327 -1.16 -15.90 5.64
N GLY A 328 -1.55 -16.77 6.57
CA GLY A 328 -0.79 -17.97 6.91
C GLY A 328 -0.69 -18.96 5.74
N ALA A 329 -1.78 -19.17 5.00
CA ALA A 329 -1.78 -20.01 3.81
C ALA A 329 -0.87 -19.45 2.70
N VAL A 330 -0.95 -18.13 2.43
CA VAL A 330 -0.07 -17.46 1.47
C VAL A 330 1.39 -17.58 1.88
N ALA A 331 1.71 -17.35 3.15
CA ALA A 331 3.08 -17.50 3.66
C ALA A 331 3.59 -18.93 3.52
N SER A 332 2.78 -19.93 3.85
CA SER A 332 3.15 -21.35 3.70
C SER A 332 3.37 -21.74 2.24
N VAL A 333 2.51 -21.29 1.32
CA VAL A 333 2.68 -21.55 -0.11
C VAL A 333 3.94 -20.85 -0.65
N ALA A 334 4.19 -19.62 -0.20
CA ALA A 334 5.39 -18.86 -0.58
C ALA A 334 6.69 -19.50 -0.05
N ALA A 335 6.64 -20.15 1.12
CA ALA A 335 7.80 -20.78 1.77
C ALA A 335 8.17 -22.18 1.26
N GLY A 336 7.66 -22.60 0.10
CA GLY A 336 7.98 -23.92 -0.50
C GLY A 336 6.87 -24.96 -0.41
N GLY A 337 5.66 -24.57 0.00
CA GLY A 337 4.45 -25.39 -0.09
C GLY A 337 3.74 -25.62 1.24
N TRP A 338 2.46 -25.98 1.16
CA TRP A 338 1.65 -26.36 2.32
C TRP A 338 1.46 -27.87 2.34
N THR A 339 1.86 -28.51 3.44
CA THR A 339 1.59 -29.93 3.69
C THR A 339 0.80 -30.06 5.00
N PRO A 340 -0.37 -30.73 4.99
CA PRO A 340 -1.08 -31.04 6.22
C PRO A 340 -0.18 -31.90 7.11
N THR A 341 0.08 -31.45 8.33
CA THR A 341 0.90 -32.18 9.29
C THR A 341 0.23 -32.18 10.66
N ALA A 342 0.25 -33.34 11.31
CA ALA A 342 -0.12 -33.49 12.72
C ALA A 342 1.11 -33.48 13.64
N ALA A 343 2.29 -33.13 13.09
CA ALA A 343 3.52 -32.97 13.86
C ALA A 343 3.43 -31.73 14.75
N MET A 344 3.83 -31.89 16.00
CA MET A 344 3.94 -30.81 16.98
C MET A 344 5.41 -30.44 17.26
N GLY A 345 6.35 -30.93 16.44
CA GLY A 345 7.76 -30.64 16.57
C GLY A 345 8.32 -31.20 17.88
N MET A 346 8.94 -30.37 18.72
CA MET A 346 9.51 -30.82 20.00
C MET A 346 8.46 -31.44 20.95
N PHE A 347 7.18 -31.12 20.77
CA PHE A 347 6.10 -31.63 21.61
C PHE A 347 5.57 -32.99 21.18
N ASP A 348 5.98 -33.53 20.02
CA ASP A 348 5.67 -34.92 19.64
C ASP A 348 6.31 -35.93 20.59
N ALA A 349 7.38 -35.54 21.28
CA ALA A 349 7.99 -36.32 22.36
C ALA A 349 7.18 -36.28 23.66
N LEU A 350 6.41 -35.20 23.92
CA LEU A 350 5.63 -35.02 25.16
C LEU A 350 4.20 -35.55 25.06
N VAL A 351 3.60 -35.53 23.89
CA VAL A 351 2.21 -35.95 23.65
C VAL A 351 2.29 -37.07 22.62
N THR A 352 1.86 -38.27 23.01
CA THR A 352 1.94 -39.52 22.22
C THR A 352 1.64 -39.35 20.73
N ALA A 353 2.22 -40.22 19.89
CA ALA A 353 2.15 -40.13 18.43
C ALA A 353 0.72 -40.22 17.82
N SER A 354 -0.30 -40.60 18.60
CA SER A 354 -1.64 -40.81 18.07
C SER A 354 -2.40 -39.50 17.85
N VAL A 355 -2.88 -39.30 16.62
CA VAL A 355 -3.66 -38.12 16.21
C VAL A 355 -4.86 -37.83 17.14
N PRO A 356 -5.62 -38.83 17.65
CA PRO A 356 -6.74 -38.58 18.55
C PRO A 356 -6.33 -37.95 19.89
N VAL A 357 -5.20 -38.36 20.47
CA VAL A 357 -4.72 -37.78 21.73
C VAL A 357 -4.27 -36.34 21.52
N LYS A 358 -3.58 -36.06 20.41
CA LYS A 358 -3.21 -34.68 20.04
C LYS A 358 -4.46 -33.80 19.88
N ALA A 359 -5.49 -34.29 19.17
CA ALA A 359 -6.75 -33.57 18.99
C ALA A 359 -7.45 -33.27 20.32
N LEU A 360 -7.48 -34.23 21.26
CA LEU A 360 -8.03 -34.03 22.59
C LEU A 360 -7.26 -32.94 23.36
N VAL A 361 -5.92 -33.01 23.37
CA VAL A 361 -5.06 -32.05 24.06
C VAL A 361 -5.24 -30.64 23.49
N PHE A 362 -5.26 -30.48 22.16
CA PHE A 362 -5.52 -29.17 21.53
C PHE A 362 -6.90 -28.62 21.83
N THR A 363 -7.92 -29.49 21.84
CA THR A 363 -9.29 -29.07 22.14
C THR A 363 -9.40 -28.60 23.59
N ALA A 364 -8.86 -29.38 24.54
CA ALA A 364 -8.84 -29.00 25.95
C ALA A 364 -8.04 -27.70 26.19
N GLY A 365 -6.86 -27.58 25.58
CA GLY A 365 -6.05 -26.37 25.64
C GLY A 365 -6.78 -25.15 25.05
N GLY A 366 -7.45 -25.32 23.91
CA GLY A 366 -8.25 -24.27 23.27
C GLY A 366 -9.43 -23.81 24.13
N VAL A 367 -10.13 -24.73 24.80
CA VAL A 367 -11.20 -24.40 25.76
C VAL A 367 -10.65 -23.58 26.93
N LEU A 368 -9.53 -23.99 27.52
CA LEU A 368 -8.88 -23.27 28.61
C LEU A 368 -8.41 -21.87 28.19
N LEU A 369 -7.79 -21.76 27.00
CA LEU A 369 -7.39 -20.48 26.40
C LEU A 369 -8.60 -19.55 26.17
N GLY A 370 -9.71 -20.09 25.66
CA GLY A 370 -10.94 -19.34 25.44
C GLY A 370 -11.58 -18.85 26.73
N PHE A 371 -11.67 -19.73 27.74
CA PHE A 371 -12.16 -19.39 29.07
C PHE A 371 -11.30 -18.31 29.73
N GLY A 372 -9.97 -18.50 29.74
CA GLY A 372 -9.03 -17.54 30.31
C GLY A 372 -9.06 -16.18 29.60
N ALA A 373 -9.15 -16.16 28.26
CA ALA A 373 -9.27 -14.92 27.50
C ALA A 373 -10.59 -14.18 27.79
N ARG A 374 -11.70 -14.89 28.04
CA ARG A 374 -12.95 -14.27 28.48
C ARG A 374 -12.84 -13.71 29.89
N LEU A 375 -12.26 -14.48 30.82
CA LEU A 375 -12.08 -14.08 32.21
C LEU A 375 -11.22 -12.81 32.32
N ALA A 376 -10.16 -12.72 31.51
CA ALA A 376 -9.28 -11.55 31.48
C ALA A 376 -9.86 -10.34 30.71
N GLY A 377 -10.93 -10.51 29.93
CA GLY A 377 -11.48 -9.47 29.05
C GLY A 377 -10.68 -9.24 27.76
N GLY A 378 -9.81 -10.19 27.38
CA GLY A 378 -8.96 -10.11 26.20
C GLY A 378 -7.91 -11.22 26.14
N CYS A 379 -7.35 -11.46 24.95
CA CYS A 379 -6.21 -12.37 24.79
C CYS A 379 -4.87 -11.61 24.75
N THR A 380 -3.78 -12.35 24.57
CA THR A 380 -2.40 -11.82 24.47
C THR A 380 -2.25 -10.75 23.38
N SER A 381 -2.97 -10.83 22.26
CA SER A 381 -2.94 -9.78 21.23
C SER A 381 -3.57 -8.46 21.70
N GLY A 382 -4.67 -8.53 22.47
CA GLY A 382 -5.37 -7.35 23.00
C GLY A 382 -4.65 -6.72 24.19
N HIS A 383 -4.31 -7.52 25.21
CA HIS A 383 -3.61 -7.02 26.40
C HIS A 383 -2.12 -6.80 26.15
N GLY A 384 -1.44 -7.78 25.54
CA GLY A 384 0.00 -7.75 25.34
C GLY A 384 0.44 -6.73 24.29
N ILE A 385 -0.17 -6.75 23.10
CA ILE A 385 0.31 -5.87 22.02
C ILE A 385 -0.26 -4.45 22.16
N VAL A 386 -1.58 -4.32 22.29
CA VAL A 386 -2.24 -3.01 22.35
C VAL A 386 -2.29 -2.46 23.78
N GLY A 387 -2.72 -3.28 24.73
CA GLY A 387 -2.95 -2.86 26.11
C GLY A 387 -1.69 -2.41 26.85
N MET A 388 -0.54 -3.08 26.66
CA MET A 388 0.74 -2.64 27.22
C MET A 388 1.24 -1.34 26.57
N ALA A 389 1.07 -1.18 25.26
CA ALA A 389 1.45 0.05 24.54
C ALA A 389 0.66 1.27 25.04
N LEU A 390 -0.62 1.07 25.38
CA LEU A 390 -1.48 2.08 26.00
C LEU A 390 -1.22 2.28 27.50
N ARG A 391 -0.28 1.53 28.10
CA ARG A 391 0.05 1.52 29.54
C ARG A 391 -1.17 1.24 30.44
N ALA A 392 -2.11 0.43 29.97
CA ALA A 392 -3.26 0.05 30.78
C ALA A 392 -2.83 -0.92 31.88
N ARG A 393 -3.03 -0.54 33.15
CA ARG A 393 -2.61 -1.32 34.33
C ARG A 393 -3.17 -2.75 34.31
N ALA A 394 -4.46 -2.90 33.97
CA ALA A 394 -5.11 -4.19 33.82
C ALA A 394 -4.44 -5.07 32.75
N SER A 395 -4.03 -4.48 31.63
CA SER A 395 -3.36 -5.20 30.54
C SER A 395 -1.93 -5.62 30.89
N ILE A 396 -1.20 -4.79 31.65
CA ILE A 396 0.12 -5.15 32.16
C ILE A 396 0.01 -6.34 33.11
N ALA A 397 -0.93 -6.28 34.07
CA ALA A 397 -1.17 -7.36 35.02
C ALA A 397 -1.59 -8.66 34.31
N ALA A 398 -2.57 -8.59 33.39
CA ALA A 398 -3.02 -9.75 32.61
C ALA A 398 -1.86 -10.36 31.79
N THR A 399 -1.06 -9.53 31.13
CA THR A 399 0.08 -10.03 30.33
C THR A 399 1.15 -10.68 31.19
N ALA A 400 1.46 -10.10 32.36
CA ALA A 400 2.40 -10.70 33.31
C ALA A 400 1.91 -12.07 33.78
N VAL A 401 0.63 -12.19 34.14
CA VAL A 401 0.01 -13.46 34.54
C VAL A 401 0.07 -14.49 33.40
N PHE A 402 -0.25 -14.10 32.17
CA PHE A 402 -0.16 -15.01 31.02
C PHE A 402 1.25 -15.56 30.81
N MET A 403 2.28 -14.71 30.92
CA MET A 403 3.67 -15.13 30.71
C MET A 403 4.17 -16.01 31.85
N VAL A 404 3.87 -15.65 33.11
CA VAL A 404 4.23 -16.46 34.28
C VAL A 404 3.55 -17.82 34.25
N ALA A 405 2.23 -17.85 33.98
CA ALA A 405 1.49 -19.10 33.87
C ALA A 405 2.00 -19.96 32.71
N GLY A 406 2.26 -19.37 31.53
CA GLY A 406 2.85 -20.07 30.39
C GLY A 406 4.21 -20.69 30.74
N PHE A 407 5.11 -19.89 31.34
CA PHE A 407 6.42 -20.38 31.76
C PHE A 407 6.33 -21.51 32.79
N ALA A 408 5.46 -21.38 33.79
CA ALA A 408 5.25 -22.39 34.82
C ALA A 408 4.67 -23.69 34.24
N VAL A 409 3.65 -23.60 33.39
CA VAL A 409 3.03 -24.76 32.74
C VAL A 409 4.02 -25.45 31.80
N THR A 410 4.77 -24.71 30.98
CA THR A 410 5.79 -25.31 30.10
C THR A 410 6.87 -26.03 30.90
N ASN A 411 7.38 -25.42 31.98
CA ASN A 411 8.37 -26.08 32.84
C ASN A 411 7.80 -27.32 33.54
N LEU A 412 6.57 -27.25 34.03
CA LEU A 412 5.90 -28.39 34.66
C LEU A 412 5.71 -29.53 33.66
N MET A 413 5.23 -29.23 32.44
CA MET A 413 5.07 -30.23 31.39
C MET A 413 6.41 -30.86 31.01
N LEU A 414 7.48 -30.08 30.85
CA LEU A 414 8.81 -30.62 30.55
C LEU A 414 9.34 -31.53 31.68
N ARG A 415 9.08 -31.19 32.95
CA ARG A 415 9.51 -32.01 34.09
C ARG A 415 8.68 -33.27 34.32
N VAL A 416 7.39 -33.23 33.99
CA VAL A 416 6.45 -34.34 34.22
C VAL A 416 6.41 -35.31 33.04
N LEU A 417 6.53 -34.80 31.80
CA LEU A 417 6.38 -35.57 30.56
C LEU A 417 7.71 -35.79 29.81
N GLY A 418 8.73 -34.98 30.06
CA GLY A 418 10.02 -35.04 29.35
C GLY A 418 11.15 -35.72 30.13
N GLY A 419 10.81 -36.75 30.91
CA GLY A 419 11.74 -37.49 31.78
C GLY A 419 13.07 -37.88 31.14
#